data_AF-A0A936SJ17-F1
#
_entry.id   AF-A0A936SJ17-F1
#
_cell.length_a   1.000
_cell.length_b   1.000
_cell.length_c   1.000
_cell.angle_alpha   90.00
_cell.angle_beta   90.00
_cell.angle_gamma   90.00
#
_symmetry.space_group_name_H-M   'P 1'
#
loop_
_entity.id
_entity.type
_entity.pdbx_description
1 polymer ?
#
loop_
_entity_poly.entity_id
_entity_poly.type
_entity_poly.pdbx_seq_one_letter_code
_entity_poly.pdbx_strand_id
1 'polypeptide(L)'
;MPDSVPLRPVIKINRKQIAVPPEHGAWGFLFEPIVASLAIGFSLPGALIALMTIGAFLARQPLKVLIIDRTGQRNAERARVAIQFIALFGTIATVGFAGAIYLAGILPFVPFLLVLPLACIQIYFDGSRKSRGLLPELFGSVTISSSSAAMLLAGGFGWPAALSLWLVMLCD
;
A
#
# COMPACT_ATOMS: atom_id res chain seq x y z
N MET A 1 -9.75 34.58 -44.00
CA MET A 1 -8.84 33.86 -43.09
C MET A 1 -9.61 32.69 -42.52
N PRO A 2 -9.20 31.42 -42.71
CA PRO A 2 -9.89 30.30 -42.10
C PRO A 2 -9.61 30.26 -40.60
N ASP A 3 -10.66 30.03 -39.82
CA ASP A 3 -10.64 29.97 -38.36
C ASP A 3 -9.63 28.93 -37.85
N SER A 4 -8.67 29.37 -37.05
CA SER A 4 -7.76 28.46 -36.35
C SER A 4 -8.56 27.70 -35.28
N VAL A 5 -8.95 26.47 -35.59
CA VAL A 5 -9.51 25.53 -34.61
C VAL A 5 -8.49 25.42 -33.46
N PRO A 6 -8.85 25.76 -32.21
CA PRO A 6 -7.94 25.60 -31.10
C PRO A 6 -7.63 24.12 -30.92
N LEU A 7 -6.38 23.73 -31.17
CA LEU A 7 -5.87 22.39 -30.90
C LEU A 7 -6.10 22.12 -29.41
N ARG A 8 -7.06 21.24 -29.09
CA ARG A 8 -7.26 20.77 -27.71
C ARG A 8 -5.91 20.22 -27.23
N PRO A 9 -5.34 20.74 -26.13
CA PRO A 9 -4.09 20.22 -25.62
C PRO A 9 -4.30 18.74 -25.30
N VAL A 10 -3.57 17.86 -26.00
CA VAL A 10 -3.52 16.45 -25.68
C VAL A 10 -2.84 16.36 -24.32
N ILE A 11 -3.64 16.21 -23.26
CA ILE A 11 -3.12 16.03 -21.91
C ILE A 11 -2.36 14.72 -21.91
N LYS A 12 -1.03 14.78 -21.99
CA LYS A 12 -0.17 13.59 -21.93
C LYS A 12 -0.37 12.95 -20.56
N ILE A 13 -0.99 11.78 -20.55
CA ILE A 13 -1.19 10.98 -19.34
C ILE A 13 0.19 10.49 -18.87
N ASN A 14 0.70 11.08 -17.79
CA ASN A 14 1.94 10.64 -17.19
C ASN A 14 1.69 9.36 -16.36
N ARG A 15 1.88 8.20 -16.99
CA ARG A 15 1.66 6.88 -16.39
C ARG A 15 2.44 6.67 -15.08
N LYS A 16 3.64 7.28 -14.95
CA LYS A 16 4.46 7.18 -13.72
C LYS A 16 3.78 7.86 -12.53
N GLN A 17 3.13 9.00 -12.74
CA GLN A 17 2.40 9.72 -11.68
C GLN A 17 1.14 8.98 -11.21
N ILE A 18 0.62 8.06 -12.02
CA ILE A 18 -0.54 7.23 -11.69
C ILE A 18 -0.11 5.97 -10.93
N ALA A 19 1.03 5.38 -11.31
CA ALA A 19 1.50 4.11 -10.75
C ALA A 19 2.26 4.27 -9.43
N VAL A 20 3.01 5.37 -9.28
CA VAL A 20 3.99 5.52 -8.20
C VAL A 20 3.56 6.65 -7.26
N PRO A 21 3.48 6.41 -5.94
CA PRO A 21 3.28 7.48 -4.97
C PRO A 21 4.40 8.53 -5.09
N PRO A 22 4.09 9.82 -5.29
CA PRO A 22 5.10 10.86 -5.42
C PRO A 22 5.74 11.24 -4.08
N GLU A 23 5.19 10.77 -2.96
CA GLU A 23 5.63 11.09 -1.61
C GLU A 23 6.87 10.26 -1.23
N HIS A 24 8.04 10.91 -1.18
CA HIS A 24 9.31 10.24 -0.83
C HIS A 24 9.32 9.69 0.60
N GLY A 25 8.65 10.36 1.54
CA GLY A 25 8.57 9.90 2.94
C GLY A 25 7.84 8.57 3.10
N ALA A 26 6.82 8.30 2.28
CA ALA A 26 6.03 7.07 2.38
C ALA A 26 6.83 5.81 2.01
N TRP A 27 7.93 5.95 1.27
CA TRP A 27 8.83 4.84 0.94
C TRP A 27 9.70 4.41 2.13
N GLY A 28 10.15 5.36 2.95
CA GLY A 28 10.87 5.07 4.19
C GLY A 28 10.01 4.24 5.12
N PHE A 29 8.80 4.72 5.43
CA PHE A 29 7.83 4.02 6.27
C PHE A 29 7.44 2.63 5.76
N LEU A 30 7.52 2.38 4.44
CA LEU A 30 7.28 1.06 3.88
C LEU A 30 8.48 0.12 4.07
N PHE A 31 9.67 0.57 3.68
CA PHE A 31 10.84 -0.30 3.65
C PHE A 31 11.44 -0.54 5.02
N GLU A 32 11.33 0.41 5.93
CA GLU A 32 11.87 0.33 7.29
C GLU A 32 11.37 -0.92 8.06
N PRO A 33 10.05 -1.12 8.27
CA PRO A 33 9.56 -2.31 8.96
C PRO A 33 9.84 -3.62 8.20
N ILE A 34 9.87 -3.58 6.87
CA ILE A 34 10.16 -4.74 6.02
C ILE A 34 11.63 -5.16 6.19
N VAL A 35 12.56 -4.22 6.03
CA VAL A 35 13.99 -4.46 6.14
C VAL A 35 14.35 -4.87 7.56
N ALA A 36 13.80 -4.20 8.57
CA ALA A 36 14.01 -4.56 9.98
C ALA A 36 13.58 -6.00 10.26
N SER A 37 12.40 -6.41 9.78
CA SER A 37 11.89 -7.77 9.98
C SER A 37 12.73 -8.82 9.25
N LEU A 38 13.13 -8.55 8.01
CA LEU A 38 14.00 -9.46 7.26
C LEU A 38 15.39 -9.58 7.89
N ALA A 39 15.90 -8.50 8.49
CA ALA A 39 17.18 -8.50 9.19
C ALA A 39 17.12 -9.29 10.50
N ILE A 40 16.02 -9.22 11.24
CA ILE A 40 15.81 -9.96 12.50
C ILE A 40 15.60 -11.45 12.24
N GLY A 41 14.76 -11.78 11.24
CA GLY A 41 14.29 -13.13 11.04
C GLY A 41 13.83 -13.36 9.61
N PHE A 42 14.80 -13.55 8.71
CA PHE A 42 14.48 -13.91 7.33
C PHE A 42 13.72 -15.24 7.27
N SER A 43 12.58 -15.23 6.59
CA SER A 43 11.80 -16.42 6.30
C SER A 43 11.10 -16.26 4.94
N LEU A 44 10.89 -17.37 4.23
CA LEU A 44 10.16 -17.34 2.96
C LEU A 44 8.71 -16.84 3.13
N PRO A 45 7.93 -17.26 4.14
CA PRO A 45 6.61 -16.70 4.41
C PRO A 45 6.66 -15.19 4.72
N GLY A 46 7.65 -14.73 5.48
CA GLY A 46 7.86 -13.31 5.76
C GLY A 46 8.17 -12.50 4.49
N ALA A 47 8.99 -13.04 3.58
CA ALA A 47 9.27 -12.40 2.29
C ALA A 47 8.02 -12.30 1.40
N LEU A 48 7.12 -13.29 1.45
CA LEU A 48 5.84 -13.26 0.75
C LEU A 48 4.86 -12.24 1.36
N ILE A 49 4.88 -12.06 2.68
CA ILE A 49 4.15 -10.98 3.36
C ILE A 49 4.72 -9.62 2.97
N ALA A 50 6.05 -9.46 2.87
CA ALA A 50 6.66 -8.23 2.37
C ALA A 50 6.20 -7.92 0.94
N LEU A 51 6.18 -8.92 0.06
CA LEU A 51 5.67 -8.78 -1.30
C LEU A 51 4.19 -8.36 -1.32
N MET A 52 3.39 -8.96 -0.43
CA MET A 52 1.98 -8.59 -0.25
C MET A 52 1.84 -7.12 0.15
N THR A 53 2.58 -6.69 1.17
CA THR A 53 2.54 -5.32 1.70
C THR A 53 2.97 -4.30 0.66
N ILE A 54 4.05 -4.58 -0.10
CA ILE A 54 4.52 -3.72 -1.19
C ILE A 54 3.46 -3.61 -2.29
N GLY A 55 2.87 -4.73 -2.72
CA GLY A 55 1.79 -4.73 -3.71
C GLY A 55 0.58 -3.93 -3.25
N ALA A 56 0.14 -4.12 -2.00
CA ALA A 56 -0.98 -3.39 -1.41
C ALA A 56 -0.67 -1.88 -1.30
N PHE A 57 0.55 -1.51 -0.92
CA PHE A 57 1.00 -0.12 -0.85
C PHE A 57 1.00 0.56 -2.24
N LEU A 58 1.56 -0.10 -3.25
CA LEU A 58 1.60 0.42 -4.62
C LEU A 58 0.20 0.54 -5.24
N ALA A 59 -0.75 -0.30 -4.84
CA ALA A 59 -2.13 -0.23 -5.29
C ALA A 59 -2.90 1.00 -4.75
N ARG A 60 -2.42 1.67 -3.68
CA ARG A 60 -3.11 2.82 -3.07
C ARG A 60 -3.24 4.01 -4.02
N GLN A 61 -2.15 4.36 -4.71
CA GLN A 61 -2.11 5.50 -5.63
C GLN A 61 -3.07 5.33 -6.83
N PRO A 62 -3.05 4.22 -7.59
CA PRO A 62 -3.98 4.04 -8.69
C PRO A 62 -5.43 3.88 -8.19
N LEU A 63 -5.67 3.31 -7.00
CA LEU A 63 -7.00 3.26 -6.39
C LEU A 63 -7.54 4.67 -6.11
N LYS A 64 -6.72 5.55 -5.54
CA LYS A 64 -7.06 6.97 -5.32
C LYS A 64 -7.38 7.68 -6.63
N VAL A 65 -6.59 7.45 -7.67
CA VAL A 65 -6.86 8.00 -9.02
C VAL A 65 -8.20 7.51 -9.56
N LEU A 66 -8.52 6.21 -9.42
CA LEU A 66 -9.78 5.63 -9.87
C LEU A 66 -10.99 6.22 -9.13
N ILE A 67 -10.89 6.39 -7.81
CA ILE A 67 -11.94 6.99 -6.98
C ILE A 67 -12.20 8.44 -7.44
N ILE A 68 -11.15 9.27 -7.50
CA ILE A 68 -11.25 10.68 -7.90
C ILE A 68 -11.83 10.83 -9.32
N ASP A 69 -11.42 9.95 -10.22
CA ASP A 69 -11.89 9.99 -11.61
C ASP A 69 -13.38 9.64 -11.72
N ARG A 70 -13.83 8.60 -11.01
CA ARG A 70 -15.25 8.21 -10.96
C ARG A 70 -16.13 9.26 -10.29
N THR A 71 -15.64 9.95 -9.25
CA THR A 71 -16.43 10.93 -8.50
C THR A 71 -16.43 12.34 -9.10
N GLY A 72 -15.53 12.67 -10.04
CA GLY A 72 -15.40 14.05 -10.50
C GLY A 72 -14.90 14.28 -11.92
N GLN A 73 -13.76 13.69 -12.31
CA GLN A 73 -13.11 14.07 -13.59
C GLN A 73 -13.62 13.29 -14.82
N ARG A 74 -14.24 12.12 -14.62
CA ARG A 74 -14.81 11.26 -15.68
C ARG A 74 -13.85 11.03 -16.86
N ASN A 75 -12.55 10.89 -16.61
CA ASN A 75 -11.55 10.61 -17.63
C ASN A 75 -11.33 9.10 -17.80
N ALA A 76 -12.08 8.52 -18.73
CA ALA A 76 -12.08 7.08 -19.01
C ALA A 76 -10.68 6.51 -19.32
N GLU A 77 -9.79 7.27 -19.97
CA GLU A 77 -8.43 6.81 -20.28
C GLU A 77 -7.57 6.71 -19.00
N ARG A 78 -7.65 7.72 -18.13
CA ARG A 78 -6.95 7.75 -16.84
C ARG A 78 -7.44 6.64 -15.92
N ALA A 79 -8.76 6.41 -15.87
CA ALA A 79 -9.36 5.31 -15.11
C ALA A 79 -8.93 3.94 -15.64
N ARG A 80 -8.85 3.75 -16.97
CA ARG A 80 -8.40 2.47 -17.56
C ARG A 80 -6.96 2.15 -17.17
N VAL A 81 -6.06 3.13 -17.23
CA VAL A 81 -4.67 2.97 -16.79
C VAL A 81 -4.59 2.67 -15.29
N ALA A 82 -5.38 3.35 -14.46
CA ALA A 82 -5.44 3.08 -13.03
C ALA A 82 -5.88 1.63 -12.74
N ILE A 83 -6.91 1.13 -13.42
CA ILE A 83 -7.38 -0.27 -13.26
C ILE A 83 -6.29 -1.28 -13.63
N GLN A 84 -5.50 -1.03 -14.69
CA GLN A 84 -4.39 -1.92 -15.06
C GLN A 84 -3.34 -2.02 -13.94
N PHE A 85 -2.98 -0.90 -13.32
CA PHE A 85 -2.04 -0.90 -12.20
C PHE A 85 -2.63 -1.52 -10.93
N ILE A 86 -3.92 -1.29 -10.64
CA ILE A 86 -4.62 -1.97 -9.54
C ILE A 86 -4.60 -3.49 -9.77
N ALA A 87 -4.88 -3.94 -10.98
CA ALA A 87 -4.85 -5.37 -11.30
C ALA A 87 -3.43 -5.94 -11.15
N LEU A 88 -2.40 -5.25 -11.64
CA LEU A 88 -1.01 -5.69 -11.53
C LEU A 88 -0.56 -5.78 -10.07
N PHE A 89 -0.68 -4.69 -9.31
CA PHE A 89 -0.25 -4.64 -7.91
C PHE A 89 -1.14 -5.51 -7.01
N GLY A 90 -2.43 -5.60 -7.31
CA GLY A 90 -3.36 -6.52 -6.66
C GLY A 90 -3.01 -7.98 -6.91
N THR A 91 -2.55 -8.35 -8.11
CA THR A 91 -2.07 -9.72 -8.40
C THR A 91 -0.83 -10.02 -7.55
N ILE A 92 0.14 -9.10 -7.49
CA ILE A 92 1.33 -9.23 -6.65
C ILE A 92 0.93 -9.42 -5.18
N ALA A 93 0.00 -8.60 -4.70
CA ALA A 93 -0.50 -8.67 -3.34
C ALA A 93 -1.16 -10.03 -3.04
N THR A 94 -2.06 -10.48 -3.91
CA THR A 94 -2.78 -11.75 -3.78
C THR A 94 -1.84 -12.94 -3.84
N VAL A 95 -0.83 -12.94 -4.72
CA VAL A 95 0.17 -14.01 -4.80
C VAL A 95 1.00 -14.09 -3.52
N GLY A 96 1.45 -12.94 -3.00
CA GLY A 96 2.15 -12.88 -1.71
C GLY A 96 1.30 -13.41 -0.56
N PHE A 97 0.03 -12.97 -0.48
CA PHE A 97 -0.93 -13.41 0.54
C PHE A 97 -1.19 -14.92 0.48
N ALA A 98 -1.54 -15.43 -0.70
CA ALA A 98 -1.85 -16.84 -0.90
C ALA A 98 -0.64 -17.73 -0.61
N GLY A 99 0.55 -17.33 -1.05
CA GLY A 99 1.78 -18.06 -0.77
C GLY A 99 2.14 -18.06 0.72
N ALA A 100 2.00 -16.93 1.40
CA ALA A 100 2.25 -16.85 2.84
C ALA A 100 1.26 -17.68 3.66
N ILE A 101 -0.03 -17.69 3.29
CA ILE A 101 -1.02 -18.59 3.90
C ILE A 101 -0.67 -20.05 3.66
N TYR A 102 -0.28 -20.40 2.44
CA TYR A 102 0.08 -21.77 2.10
C TYR A 102 1.26 -22.29 2.93
N LEU A 103 2.23 -21.44 3.25
CA LEU A 103 3.44 -21.84 3.98
C LEU A 103 3.34 -21.69 5.50
N ALA A 104 2.66 -20.66 6.01
CA ALA A 104 2.65 -20.33 7.44
C ALA A 104 1.24 -20.27 8.06
N GLY A 105 0.19 -20.53 7.29
CA GLY A 105 -1.20 -20.48 7.73
C GLY A 105 -1.73 -19.05 7.92
N ILE A 106 -2.88 -18.93 8.60
CA ILE A 106 -3.59 -17.64 8.76
C ILE A 106 -3.15 -16.85 10.01
N LEU A 107 -2.52 -17.50 11.00
CA LEU A 107 -2.15 -16.87 12.27
C LEU A 107 -1.22 -15.66 12.13
N PRO A 108 -0.22 -15.64 11.23
CA PRO A 108 0.64 -14.47 11.05
C PRO A 108 -0.10 -13.21 10.58
N PHE A 109 -1.34 -13.33 10.09
CA PHE A 109 -2.12 -12.20 9.59
C PHE A 109 -2.97 -11.51 10.68
N VAL A 110 -2.96 -12.01 11.91
CA VAL A 110 -3.71 -11.41 13.02
C VAL A 110 -3.35 -9.92 13.24
N PRO A 111 -2.08 -9.47 13.19
CA PRO A 111 -1.74 -8.04 13.27
C PRO A 111 -2.45 -7.19 12.22
N PHE A 112 -2.59 -7.69 10.98
CA PHE A 112 -3.31 -6.99 9.92
C PHE A 112 -4.81 -6.86 10.23
N LEU A 113 -5.42 -7.89 10.84
CA LEU A 113 -6.82 -7.83 11.25
C LEU A 113 -7.06 -6.75 12.31
N LEU A 114 -6.11 -6.56 13.24
CA LEU A 114 -6.20 -5.53 14.27
C LEU A 114 -6.16 -4.11 13.69
N VAL A 115 -5.36 -3.88 12.65
CA VAL A 115 -5.23 -2.56 12.00
C VAL A 115 -6.20 -2.36 10.84
N LEU A 116 -6.91 -3.39 10.41
CA LEU A 116 -7.88 -3.33 9.31
C LEU A 116 -8.89 -2.16 9.42
N PRO A 117 -9.52 -1.88 10.58
CA PRO A 117 -10.41 -0.71 10.69
C PRO A 117 -9.67 0.62 10.46
N LEU A 118 -8.42 0.73 10.92
CA LEU A 118 -7.60 1.93 10.70
C LEU A 118 -7.21 2.09 9.23
N ALA A 119 -6.86 0.97 8.57
CA ALA A 119 -6.56 0.95 7.14
C ALA A 119 -7.78 1.40 6.30
N CYS A 120 -8.98 0.94 6.64
CA CYS A 120 -10.22 1.36 5.98
C CYS A 120 -10.47 2.87 6.13
N ILE A 121 -10.26 3.41 7.33
CA ILE A 121 -10.38 4.84 7.61
C ILE A 121 -9.34 5.64 6.81
N GLN A 122 -8.10 5.14 6.72
CA GLN A 122 -7.04 5.79 5.95
C GLN A 122 -7.39 5.86 4.46
N ILE A 123 -7.87 4.76 3.86
CA ILE A 123 -8.29 4.72 2.45
C ILE A 123 -9.42 5.73 2.18
N TYR A 124 -10.34 5.88 3.13
CA TYR A 124 -11.40 6.89 3.04
C TYR A 124 -10.86 8.33 3.05
N PHE A 125 -9.89 8.65 3.92
CA PHE A 125 -9.26 9.97 3.95
C PHE A 125 -8.42 10.26 2.70
N ASP A 126 -7.73 9.24 2.18
CA ASP A 126 -6.95 9.33 0.94
C ASP A 126 -7.83 9.67 -0.26
N GLY A 127 -9.02 9.08 -0.34
CA GLY A 127 -10.03 9.41 -1.37
C GLY A 127 -10.59 10.83 -1.22
N SER A 128 -10.69 11.34 0.00
CA SER A 128 -11.33 12.63 0.33
C SER A 128 -10.43 13.87 0.14
N ARG A 129 -9.22 13.71 -0.44
CA ARG A 129 -8.20 14.77 -0.62
C ARG A 129 -7.73 15.46 0.67
N LYS A 130 -8.08 14.95 1.85
CA LYS A 130 -7.62 15.43 3.19
C LYS A 130 -6.42 14.64 3.72
N SER A 131 -5.53 14.23 2.81
CA SER A 131 -4.39 13.35 3.08
C SER A 131 -3.26 14.03 3.88
N ARG A 132 -3.26 15.38 3.98
CA ARG A 132 -2.23 16.17 4.69
C ARG A 132 -2.55 16.42 6.17
N GLY A 133 -3.11 15.44 6.87
CA GLY A 133 -3.47 15.54 8.28
C GLY A 133 -2.66 14.57 9.13
N LEU A 134 -2.39 14.93 10.38
CA LEU A 134 -1.68 14.09 11.37
C LEU A 134 -2.33 12.70 11.54
N LEU A 135 -3.67 12.62 11.45
CA LEU A 135 -4.41 11.37 11.63
C LEU A 135 -4.19 10.36 10.48
N PRO A 136 -4.34 10.73 9.19
CA PRO A 136 -3.95 9.85 8.07
C PRO A 136 -2.50 9.35 8.11
N GLU A 137 -1.56 10.19 8.54
CA GLU A 137 -0.15 9.82 8.65
C GLU A 137 0.06 8.77 9.75
N LEU A 138 -0.51 8.98 10.95
CA LEU A 138 -0.48 8.02 12.04
C LEU A 138 -1.15 6.69 11.69
N PHE A 139 -2.33 6.71 11.06
CA PHE A 139 -2.98 5.47 10.64
C PHE A 139 -2.18 4.75 9.55
N GLY A 140 -1.48 5.50 8.70
CA GLY A 140 -0.56 4.97 7.71
C GLY A 140 0.62 4.24 8.33
N SER A 141 1.32 4.89 9.25
CA SER A 141 2.48 4.29 9.93
C SER A 141 2.07 3.07 10.74
N VAL A 142 0.96 3.13 11.49
CA VAL A 142 0.44 1.99 12.27
C VAL A 142 0.08 0.81 11.37
N THR A 143 -0.56 1.07 10.23
CA THR A 143 -0.98 0.00 9.30
C THR A 143 0.23 -0.64 8.64
N ILE A 144 1.20 0.15 8.18
CA ILE A 144 2.38 -0.36 7.46
C ILE A 144 3.32 -1.07 8.44
N SER A 145 3.55 -0.52 9.64
CA SER A 145 4.38 -1.15 10.67
C SER A 145 3.83 -2.49 11.14
N SER A 146 2.51 -2.74 11.09
CA SER A 146 1.92 -4.04 11.42
C SER A 146 2.45 -5.19 10.55
N SER A 147 2.97 -4.88 9.35
CA SER A 147 3.62 -5.87 8.49
C SER A 147 4.85 -6.48 9.15
N SER A 148 5.57 -5.75 10.00
CA SER A 148 6.74 -6.26 10.71
C SER A 148 6.39 -7.39 11.68
N ALA A 149 5.34 -7.21 12.49
CA ALA A 149 4.81 -8.24 13.37
C ALA A 149 4.35 -9.46 12.57
N ALA A 150 3.61 -9.24 11.48
CA ALA A 150 3.14 -10.33 10.64
C ALA A 150 4.28 -11.14 10.02
N MET A 151 5.35 -10.48 9.58
CA MET A 151 6.54 -11.13 9.03
C MET A 151 7.28 -11.97 10.07
N LEU A 152 7.46 -11.46 11.29
CA LEU A 152 8.11 -12.22 12.37
C LEU A 152 7.27 -13.43 12.81
N LEU A 153 5.95 -13.27 12.96
CA LEU A 153 5.06 -14.40 13.26
C LEU A 153 5.11 -15.46 12.16
N ALA A 154 5.19 -15.04 10.89
CA ALA A 154 5.32 -15.96 9.76
C ALA A 154 6.68 -16.67 9.71
N GLY A 155 7.72 -16.04 10.28
CA GLY A 155 9.03 -16.65 10.52
C GLY A 155 9.08 -17.59 11.73
N GLY A 156 7.97 -17.79 12.44
CA GLY A 156 7.89 -18.66 13.61
C GLY A 156 8.32 -17.99 14.92
N PHE A 157 8.54 -16.68 14.93
CA PHE A 157 8.83 -15.95 16.17
C PHE A 157 7.58 -15.86 17.05
N GLY A 158 7.79 -15.81 18.37
CA GLY A 158 6.70 -15.63 19.32
C GLY A 158 6.11 -14.22 19.31
N TRP A 159 4.87 -14.11 19.80
CA TRP A 159 4.15 -12.83 19.98
C TRP A 159 4.95 -11.71 20.67
N PRO A 160 5.75 -11.97 21.74
CA PRO A 160 6.50 -10.90 22.38
C PRO A 160 7.51 -10.23 21.45
N ALA A 161 8.21 -11.00 20.62
CA ALA A 161 9.18 -10.45 19.65
C ALA A 161 8.47 -9.66 18.54
N ALA A 162 7.38 -10.20 18.01
CA ALA A 162 6.57 -9.55 16.99
C ALA A 162 5.98 -8.21 17.46
N LEU A 163 5.42 -8.17 18.68
CA LEU A 163 4.87 -6.94 19.26
C LEU A 163 5.96 -5.92 19.61
N SER A 164 7.12 -6.38 20.09
CA SER A 164 8.23 -5.48 20.41
C SER A 164 8.73 -4.76 19.16
N LEU A 165 8.93 -5.50 18.05
CA LEU A 165 9.33 -4.89 16.79
C LEU A 165 8.28 -3.91 16.28
N TRP A 166 7.00 -4.30 16.35
CA TRP A 166 5.91 -3.43 15.90
C TRP A 166 5.82 -2.13 16.70
N LEU A 167 6.01 -2.18 18.02
CA LEU A 167 6.02 -0.98 18.87
C LEU A 167 7.18 -0.04 18.54
N VAL A 168 8.38 -0.59 18.30
CA VAL A 168 9.54 0.22 17.90
C VAL A 168 9.25 0.96 16.59
N MET A 169 8.80 0.21 15.57
CA MET A 169 8.47 0.76 14.24
C MET A 169 7.27 1.73 14.24
N LEU A 170 6.51 1.81 15.34
CA LEU A 170 5.40 2.74 15.50
C LEU A 170 5.85 4.07 16.14
N CYS A 171 6.99 4.07 16.83
CA CYS A 171 7.57 5.23 17.50
C CYS A 171 8.64 5.97 16.69
N ASP A 172 9.09 5.40 15.57
CA ASP A 172 10.02 5.99 14.60
C ASP A 172 9.29 6.93 13.60
#